data_AF-A0A4Y2TR82-F1
#
_entry.id   AF-A0A4Y2TR82-F1
#
_cell.length_a   1.000
_cell.length_b   1.000
_cell.length_c   1.000
_cell.angle_alpha   90.00
_cell.angle_beta   90.00
_cell.angle_gamma   90.00
#
_symmetry.space_group_name_H-M   'P 1'
#
loop_
_entity.id
_entity.type
_entity.pdbx_description
1 polymer ?
#
loop_
_entity_poly.entity_id
_entity_poly.type
_entity_poly.pdbx_seq_one_letter_code
_entity_poly.pdbx_strand_id
1 'polypeptide(L)'
;MIIGFRAKGGSISETANFVNCSRAAVVKAYRAWQHGIIENQRRGTCGAARAIEDRGERRIRRCVRANRRATVERLAEPLLRVHSW
;
A
#
# COMPACT_ATOMS: atom_id res chain seq x y z
N MET A 1 5.08 2.94 13.14
CA MET A 1 5.63 1.78 12.38
C MET A 1 6.93 1.32 13.03
N ILE A 2 7.03 0.05 13.45
CA ILE A 2 8.18 -0.54 14.19
C ILE A 2 9.51 -0.28 13.46
N ILE A 3 9.51 -0.48 12.15
CA ILE A 3 10.67 -0.32 11.27
C ILE A 3 11.12 1.15 11.20
N GLY A 4 10.17 2.07 11.02
CA GLY A 4 10.46 3.51 10.90
C GLY A 4 11.01 4.13 12.19
N PHE A 5 10.62 3.62 13.35
CA PHE A 5 11.14 4.09 14.64
C PHE A 5 12.57 3.60 14.89
N ARG A 6 12.87 2.32 14.60
CA ARG A 6 14.24 1.79 14.67
C ARG A 6 15.19 2.39 13.64
N ALA A 7 14.73 2.61 12.40
CA ALA A 7 15.55 3.23 11.35
C ALA A 7 15.97 4.67 11.69
N LYS A 8 15.23 5.34 12.58
CA LYS A 8 15.54 6.68 13.12
C LYS A 8 16.41 6.64 14.40
N GLY A 9 16.92 5.47 14.79
CA GLY A 9 17.79 5.32 15.97
C GLY A 9 17.06 5.05 17.29
N GLY A 10 15.75 4.77 17.27
CA GLY A 10 15.00 4.44 18.47
C GLY A 10 15.44 3.10 19.10
N SER A 11 15.48 3.05 20.43
CA SER A 11 15.91 1.85 21.15
C SER A 11 14.90 0.70 21.03
N ILE A 12 15.37 -0.54 21.21
CA ILE A 12 14.51 -1.74 21.16
C ILE A 12 13.43 -1.69 22.25
N SER A 13 13.81 -1.20 23.43
CA SER A 13 12.92 -1.07 24.59
C SER A 13 11.84 -0.01 24.35
N GLU A 14 12.20 1.18 23.86
CA GLU A 14 11.19 2.19 23.50
C GLU A 14 10.25 1.69 22.42
N THR A 15 10.79 1.02 21.40
CA THR A 15 9.95 0.47 20.32
C THR A 15 8.98 -0.58 20.89
N ALA A 16 9.48 -1.48 21.73
CA ALA A 16 8.68 -2.53 22.37
C ALA A 16 7.57 -1.95 23.24
N ASN A 17 7.86 -0.92 24.02
CA ASN A 17 6.87 -0.20 24.84
C ASN A 17 5.86 0.54 23.95
N PHE A 18 6.32 1.19 22.87
CA PHE A 18 5.47 1.93 21.95
C PHE A 18 4.46 1.03 21.21
N VAL A 19 4.88 -0.16 20.76
CA VAL A 19 3.97 -1.14 20.16
C VAL A 19 3.34 -2.12 21.16
N ASN A 20 3.61 -1.95 22.46
CA ASN A 20 3.14 -2.83 23.53
C ASN A 20 3.39 -4.32 23.24
N CYS A 21 4.58 -4.63 22.72
CA CYS A 21 4.99 -5.96 22.28
C CYS A 21 6.28 -6.39 23.00
N SER A 22 6.56 -7.68 23.04
CA SER A 22 7.83 -8.16 23.60
C SER A 22 9.03 -7.64 22.80
N ARG A 23 10.15 -7.36 23.49
CA ARG A 23 11.42 -6.98 22.84
C ARG A 23 11.85 -8.01 21.78
N ALA A 24 11.60 -9.30 22.04
CA ALA A 24 11.89 -10.38 21.12
C ALA A 24 11.08 -10.30 19.82
N ALA A 25 9.79 -9.95 19.89
CA ALA A 25 8.95 -9.75 18.71
C ALA A 25 9.48 -8.59 17.84
N VAL A 26 9.88 -7.49 18.48
CA VAL A 26 10.48 -6.34 17.79
C VAL A 26 11.80 -6.73 17.12
N VAL A 27 12.65 -7.54 17.77
CA VAL A 27 13.91 -8.02 17.18
C VAL A 27 13.66 -8.94 15.98
N LYS A 28 12.72 -9.89 16.07
CA LYS A 28 12.36 -10.75 14.93
C LYS A 28 11.87 -9.94 13.74
N ALA A 29 10.94 -9.00 13.98
CA ALA A 29 10.41 -8.14 12.94
C ALA A 29 11.49 -7.27 12.28
N TYR A 30 12.40 -6.72 13.09
CA TYR A 30 13.51 -5.91 12.57
C TYR A 30 14.51 -6.72 11.75
N ARG A 31 14.89 -7.92 12.22
CA ARG A 31 15.78 -8.83 11.47
C ARG A 31 15.15 -9.28 10.16
N ALA A 32 13.88 -9.68 10.18
CA ALA A 32 13.15 -10.06 8.97
C ALA A 32 13.12 -8.92 7.94
N TRP A 33 12.92 -7.68 8.40
CA TRP A 33 13.00 -6.50 7.53
C TRP A 33 14.41 -6.26 6.99
N GLN A 34 15.45 -6.33 7.82
CA GLN A 34 16.84 -6.16 7.36
C GLN A 34 17.24 -7.22 6.33
N HIS A 35 16.90 -8.49 6.56
CA HIS A 35 17.15 -9.56 5.60
C HIS A 35 16.38 -9.35 4.29
N GLY A 36 15.11 -8.94 4.36
CA GLY A 36 14.33 -8.57 3.18
C GLY A 36 14.93 -7.39 2.40
N ILE A 37 15.51 -6.38 3.06
CA ILE A 37 16.20 -5.27 2.39
C ILE A 37 17.50 -5.75 1.72
N ILE A 38 18.29 -6.60 2.37
CA ILE A 38 19.54 -7.13 1.82
C ILE A 38 19.27 -8.06 0.62
N GLU A 39 18.26 -8.92 0.73
CA GLU A 39 17.80 -9.78 -0.38
C GLU A 39 17.27 -8.95 -1.55
N ASN A 40 16.50 -7.89 -1.27
CA ASN A 40 15.99 -6.98 -2.30
C ASN A 40 17.08 -6.08 -2.91
N GLN A 41 18.15 -5.75 -2.18
CA GLN A 41 19.32 -5.03 -2.72
C GLN A 41 20.20 -5.91 -3.62
N ARG A 42 20.41 -7.18 -3.24
CA ARG A 42 21.19 -8.14 -4.04
C ARG A 42 20.48 -8.53 -5.34
N ARG A 43 19.15 -8.47 -5.35
CA ARG A 43 18.32 -8.55 -6.55
C ARG A 43 18.27 -7.20 -7.25
N GLY A 44 19.40 -6.79 -7.84
CA GLY A 44 19.47 -5.57 -8.66
C GLY A 44 18.25 -5.46 -9.57
N THR A 45 17.47 -4.39 -9.40
CA THR A 45 16.31 -4.05 -10.24
C THR A 45 15.19 -5.10 -10.35
N CYS A 46 15.06 -6.05 -9.43
CA CYS A 46 13.81 -6.83 -9.33
C CYS A 46 12.87 -6.03 -8.42
N GLY A 47 11.87 -5.40 -9.03
CA GLY A 47 10.94 -4.44 -8.43
C GLY A 47 10.74 -4.60 -6.92
N ALA A 48 10.98 -3.49 -6.20
CA ALA A 48 10.49 -3.32 -4.83
C ALA A 48 9.09 -3.93 -4.73
N ALA A 49 8.81 -4.67 -3.64
CA ALA A 49 7.48 -5.20 -3.38
C ALA A 49 6.48 -4.02 -3.35
N ARG A 50 5.95 -3.67 -4.52
CA ARG A 50 4.93 -2.64 -4.63
C ARG A 50 3.76 -3.19 -3.83
N ALA A 51 3.20 -2.37 -2.94
CA ALA A 51 1.99 -2.72 -2.21
C ALA A 51 0.86 -3.21 -3.15
N ILE A 52 0.95 -2.85 -4.43
CA ILE A 52 0.08 -3.30 -5.51
C ILE A 52 0.95 -3.73 -6.70
N GLU A 53 0.85 -4.98 -7.12
CA GLU A 53 1.51 -5.48 -8.34
C GLU A 53 0.97 -4.76 -9.60
N ASP A 54 1.74 -4.74 -10.69
CA ASP A 54 1.36 -4.08 -11.95
C ASP A 54 0.01 -4.60 -12.52
N ARG A 55 -0.36 -5.84 -12.19
CA ARG A 55 -1.68 -6.40 -12.51
C ARG A 55 -2.79 -5.77 -11.68
N GLY A 56 -2.54 -5.52 -10.40
CA GLY A 56 -3.43 -4.80 -9.49
C GLY A 56 -3.62 -3.35 -9.93
N GLU A 57 -2.55 -2.66 -10.31
CA GLU A 57 -2.63 -1.29 -10.80
C GLU A 57 -3.47 -1.20 -12.09
N ARG A 58 -3.27 -2.13 -13.03
CA ARG A 58 -4.09 -2.22 -14.25
C ARG A 58 -5.58 -2.47 -13.96
N ARG A 59 -5.91 -3.26 -12.93
CA ARG A 59 -7.30 -3.49 -12.51
C ARG A 59 -7.93 -2.21 -11.95
N ILE A 60 -7.22 -1.51 -11.07
CA ILE A 60 -7.70 -0.26 -10.46
C ILE A 60 -7.96 0.80 -11.55
N ARG A 61 -7.02 0.97 -12.49
CA ARG A 61 -7.20 1.91 -13.61
C ARG A 61 -8.43 1.59 -14.45
N ARG A 62 -8.74 0.30 -14.68
CA ARG A 62 -9.96 -0.11 -15.39
C ARG A 62 -11.22 0.18 -14.58
N CYS A 63 -11.24 -0.14 -13.29
CA CYS A 63 -12.37 0.14 -12.40
C CYS A 63 -12.68 1.63 -12.34
N VAL A 64 -11.65 2.49 -12.21
CA VAL A 64 -11.83 3.94 -12.19
C VAL A 64 -12.45 4.46 -13.50
N ARG A 65 -12.00 3.97 -14.65
CA ARG A 65 -12.62 4.35 -15.95
C ARG A 65 -14.06 3.89 -16.07
N ALA A 66 -14.34 2.64 -15.70
CA ALA A 66 -15.70 2.09 -15.75
C ALA A 66 -16.66 2.89 -14.85
N ASN A 67 -16.23 3.19 -13.62
CA ASN A 67 -17.02 3.98 -12.68
C ASN A 67 -17.28 5.41 -13.18
N ARG A 68 -16.25 6.04 -13.78
CA ARG A 68 -16.42 7.35 -14.42
C ARG A 68 -17.48 7.31 -15.52
N ARG A 69 -17.44 6.30 -16.40
CA ARG A 69 -18.43 6.13 -17.48
C ARG A 69 -19.85 5.93 -16.93
N ALA A 70 -20.01 5.01 -15.97
CA ALA A 70 -21.30 4.75 -15.34
C ALA A 70 -21.87 6.00 -14.63
N THR A 71 -21.01 6.80 -14.01
CA THR A 71 -21.42 8.07 -13.39
C THR A 71 -21.88 9.08 -14.44
N VAL A 72 -21.16 9.22 -15.56
CA VAL A 72 -21.56 10.10 -16.67
C VAL A 72 -22.89 9.66 -17.27
N GLU A 73 -23.07 8.37 -17.54
CA GLU A 73 -24.33 7.81 -18.07
C GLU A 73 -25.50 8.05 -17.10
N ARG A 74 -25.30 7.83 -15.81
CA ARG A 74 -26.31 8.08 -14.77
C ARG A 74 -26.69 9.56 -14.64
N LEU A 75 -25.73 10.48 -14.83
CA LEU A 75 -26.01 11.91 -14.81
C LEU A 75 -26.65 12.41 -16.13
N ALA A 76 -26.37 11.73 -17.25
CA ALA A 76 -26.97 12.04 -18.55
C ALA A 76 -28.41 11.51 -18.68
N GLU A 77 -28.78 10.45 -17.95
CA GLU A 77 -30.13 9.87 -17.95
C GLU A 77 -31.25 10.91 -17.69
N PRO A 78 -31.20 11.75 -16.64
CA PRO A 78 -32.22 12.77 -16.43
C PRO A 78 -32.17 13.90 -17.47
N LEU A 79 -31.01 14.24 -18.03
CA LEU A 79 -30.89 15.28 -19.06
C LEU A 79 -31.56 14.88 -20.38
N LEU A 80 -31.43 13.61 -20.77
CA LEU A 80 -32.10 13.07 -21.97
C LEU A 80 -33.62 12.92 -21.79
N ARG A 81 -34.09 12.78 -20.55
CA ARG A 81 -35.52 12.63 -20.22
C ARG A 81 -36.27 13.98 -20.28
N VAL A 82 -35.60 15.11 -20.02
CA VAL A 82 -36.19 16.47 -20.05
C VAL A 82 -36.45 16.96 -21.48
N HIS A 83 -35.71 16.49 -22.48
CA HIS A 83 -35.89 16.85 -23.90
C HIS A 83 -36.89 15.96 -24.66
N SER A 84 -37.64 15.10 -23.96
CA SER A 84 -38.64 14.19 -24.55
C SER A 84 -40.11 14.58 -24.30
N TRP A 85 -40.35 15.83 -23.85
CA TRP A 85 -41.67 16.44 -23.69
C TRP A 85 -41.86 17.59 -24.67
#